data_AF-K1U9E8-F1
#
_entry.id   AF-K1U9E8-F1
#
_cell.length_a   1.000
_cell.length_b   1.000
_cell.length_c   1.000
_cell.angle_alpha   90.00
_cell.angle_beta   90.00
_cell.angle_gamma   90.00
#
_symmetry.space_group_name_H-M   'P 1'
#
loop_
_entity.id
_entity.type
_entity.pdbx_description
1 polymer ?
#
loop_
_entity_poly.entity_id
_entity_poly.type
_entity_poly.pdbx_seq_one_letter_code
_entity_poly.pdbx_strand_id
1 'polypeptide(L)'
;VATQNGVNISNLNAIQRFADDETDDNYILRFTLITPIVTTYGNPYLIIRKFPKNFPEISDLVREKFMSQQLADTLVERFRTGSTLICGGNSDGKSTLLNALKETLPEDMAVMVAQQADELTTKHHPDMIFYILCRNQRNQQLNMTWNS
;
A
#
# COMPACT_ATOMS: atom_id res chain seq x y z
N VAL A 1 -0.63 20.79 -36.88
CA VAL A 1 -1.12 19.41 -37.04
C VAL A 1 0.06 18.47 -36.91
N ALA A 2 0.08 17.66 -35.85
CA ALA A 2 0.88 16.44 -35.73
C ALA A 2 0.17 15.52 -34.74
N THR A 3 -1.03 15.11 -35.12
CA THR A 3 -1.74 13.96 -34.58
C THR A 3 -1.21 12.73 -35.30
N GLN A 4 -0.31 12.00 -34.67
CA GLN A 4 -0.14 10.57 -34.94
C GLN A 4 -0.48 9.85 -33.63
N ASN A 5 -1.60 9.12 -33.64
CA ASN A 5 -2.10 8.22 -32.58
C ASN A 5 -2.83 8.82 -31.37
N GLY A 6 -3.34 10.05 -31.44
CA GLY A 6 -4.41 10.49 -30.53
C GLY A 6 -4.04 10.57 -29.03
N VAL A 7 -2.76 10.56 -28.69
CA VAL A 7 -2.28 10.80 -27.32
C VAL A 7 -1.75 12.22 -27.25
N ASN A 8 -2.37 13.06 -26.44
CA ASN A 8 -1.84 14.37 -26.07
C ASN A 8 -0.57 14.14 -25.22
N ILE A 9 0.60 14.37 -25.79
CA ILE A 9 1.91 14.13 -25.16
C ILE A 9 2.50 15.50 -24.80
N SER A 10 2.43 15.90 -23.52
CA SER A 10 3.42 16.80 -22.87
C SER A 10 3.14 17.05 -21.39
N ASN A 11 1.88 17.11 -20.94
CA ASN A 11 1.54 17.49 -19.55
C ASN A 11 0.99 16.35 -18.67
N LEU A 12 0.69 15.17 -19.24
CA LEU A 12 -0.07 14.12 -18.55
C LEU A 12 0.71 13.32 -17.50
N ASN A 13 2.05 13.36 -17.49
CA ASN A 13 2.89 12.57 -16.57
C ASN A 13 3.97 13.42 -15.88
N ALA A 14 3.62 14.64 -15.46
CA ALA A 14 4.58 15.52 -14.80
C ALA A 14 5.12 14.94 -13.47
N ILE A 15 4.35 14.07 -12.84
CA ILE A 15 4.74 13.28 -11.66
C ILE A 15 4.47 11.81 -11.97
N GLN A 16 5.51 10.98 -11.95
CA GLN A 16 5.44 9.54 -12.16
C GLN A 16 5.72 8.83 -10.84
N ARG A 17 4.95 7.78 -10.54
CA ARG A 17 5.11 6.97 -9.33
C ARG A 17 5.18 5.50 -9.70
N PHE A 18 6.17 4.80 -9.19
CA PHE A 18 6.33 3.36 -9.35
C PHE A 18 6.99 2.75 -8.11
N ALA A 19 6.82 1.45 -7.94
CA ALA A 19 7.42 0.67 -6.85
C ALA A 19 8.40 -0.36 -7.42
N ASP A 20 9.38 -0.73 -6.60
CA ASP A 20 10.37 -1.78 -6.83
C ASP A 20 10.45 -2.61 -5.55
N ASP A 21 10.02 -3.86 -5.64
CA ASP A 21 10.03 -4.84 -4.58
C ASP A 21 11.03 -5.98 -4.83
N GLU A 22 11.82 -5.92 -5.91
CA GLU A 22 12.74 -6.98 -6.31
C GLU A 22 14.19 -6.64 -5.96
N THR A 23 14.60 -5.38 -6.05
CA THR A 23 16.02 -5.00 -5.96
C THR A 23 16.60 -5.07 -4.53
N ASP A 24 15.77 -4.90 -3.49
CA ASP A 24 16.23 -4.88 -2.09
C ASP A 24 15.49 -5.95 -1.27
N ASP A 25 16.25 -6.82 -0.60
CA ASP A 25 15.70 -7.93 0.20
C ASP A 25 14.92 -7.46 1.43
N ASN A 26 15.19 -6.26 1.93
CA ASN A 26 14.64 -5.74 3.17
C ASN A 26 13.55 -4.69 2.94
N TYR A 27 13.53 -4.02 1.78
CA TYR A 27 12.66 -2.89 1.52
C TYR A 27 11.94 -2.97 0.18
N ILE A 28 10.68 -2.54 0.18
CA ILE A 28 9.99 -2.10 -1.03
C ILE A 28 10.31 -0.62 -1.22
N LEU A 29 10.87 -0.28 -2.37
CA LEU A 29 11.24 1.08 -2.74
C LEU A 29 10.14 1.71 -3.58
N ARG A 30 9.67 2.89 -3.17
CA ARG A 30 8.76 3.70 -4.00
C ARG A 30 9.49 4.90 -4.53
N PHE A 31 9.42 5.06 -5.84
CA PHE A 31 9.98 6.17 -6.56
C PHE A 31 8.87 7.14 -6.93
N THR A 32 9.12 8.42 -6.69
CA THR A 32 8.34 9.52 -7.27
C THR A 32 9.28 10.40 -8.07
N LEU A 33 9.15 10.34 -9.39
CA LEU A 33 9.89 11.20 -10.32
C LEU A 33 9.02 12.42 -10.65
N ILE A 34 9.54 13.60 -10.38
CA ILE A 34 8.90 14.87 -10.69
C ILE A 34 9.70 15.52 -11.80
N THR A 35 9.06 15.75 -12.93
CA THR A 35 9.69 16.36 -14.10
C THR A 35 9.81 17.87 -13.93
N PRO A 36 10.79 18.53 -14.57
CA PRO A 36 11.02 19.97 -14.49
C PRO A 36 9.78 20.85 -14.71
N ILE A 37 8.83 20.39 -15.53
CA ILE A 37 7.64 21.13 -15.96
C ILE A 37 6.72 21.56 -14.81
N VAL A 38 6.78 20.88 -13.66
CA VAL A 38 6.00 21.20 -12.46
C VAL A 38 6.88 21.57 -11.26
N THR A 39 8.16 21.86 -11.50
CA THR A 39 9.11 22.23 -10.45
C THR A 39 9.46 23.70 -10.50
N THR A 40 9.59 24.34 -9.34
CA THR A 40 9.88 25.78 -9.23
C THR A 40 11.24 26.16 -9.84
N TYR A 41 12.22 25.27 -9.75
CA TYR A 41 13.60 25.54 -10.16
C TYR A 41 13.98 24.87 -11.50
N GLY A 42 13.02 24.29 -12.21
CA GLY A 42 13.27 23.62 -13.50
C GLY A 42 14.19 22.38 -13.42
N ASN A 43 14.38 21.82 -12.23
CA ASN A 43 15.20 20.62 -12.02
C ASN A 43 14.29 19.43 -11.67
N PRO A 44 14.58 18.22 -12.17
CA PRO A 44 13.82 17.05 -11.77
C PRO A 44 14.06 16.71 -10.30
N TYR A 45 13.03 16.20 -9.61
CA TYR A 45 13.18 15.61 -8.28
C TYR A 45 12.93 14.11 -8.35
N LEU A 46 13.78 13.34 -7.67
CA LEU A 46 13.56 11.93 -7.39
C LEU A 46 13.37 11.76 -5.89
N ILE A 47 12.20 11.30 -5.47
CA ILE A 47 11.90 11.00 -4.08
C ILE A 47 11.82 9.49 -3.95
N ILE A 48 12.61 8.92 -3.03
CA ILE A 48 12.62 7.49 -2.73
C ILE A 48 12.05 7.31 -1.32
N ARG A 49 10.98 6.52 -1.19
CA ARG A 49 10.45 6.08 0.11
C ARG A 49 10.74 4.60 0.27
N LYS A 50 11.22 4.21 1.44
CA LYS A 50 11.47 2.81 1.79
C LYS A 50 10.39 2.29 2.70
N PHE A 51 9.82 1.13 2.37
CA PHE A 51 8.88 0.40 3.22
C PHE A 51 9.51 -0.93 3.59
N PRO A 52 9.68 -1.22 4.89
CA PRO A 52 10.33 -2.47 5.29
C PRO A 52 9.42 -3.66 4.94
N LYS A 53 9.99 -4.68 4.29
CA LYS A 53 9.30 -5.96 4.01
C LYS A 53 9.03 -6.73 5.30
N ASN A 54 9.95 -6.61 6.25
CA ASN A 54 9.81 -7.15 7.60
C ASN A 54 9.16 -6.09 8.52
N PHE A 55 8.11 -6.47 9.22
CA PHE A 55 7.36 -5.61 10.13
C PHE A 55 7.23 -6.28 11.51
N PRO A 56 7.05 -5.53 12.62
CA PRO A 56 6.91 -6.12 13.95
C PRO A 56 5.62 -6.94 14.05
N GLU A 57 5.66 -8.06 14.76
CA GLU A 57 4.48 -8.84 15.12
C GLU A 57 3.81 -8.27 16.39
N ILE A 58 2.60 -8.76 16.73
CA ILE A 58 1.88 -8.28 17.92
C ILE A 58 2.72 -8.45 19.19
N SER A 59 3.45 -9.57 19.31
CA SER A 59 4.35 -9.84 20.43
C SER A 59 5.50 -8.82 20.53
N ASP A 60 6.06 -8.41 19.39
CA ASP A 60 7.08 -7.36 19.32
C ASP A 60 6.52 -6.02 19.77
N LEU A 61 5.32 -5.65 19.31
CA LEU A 61 4.66 -4.40 19.70
C LEU A 61 4.39 -4.32 21.20
N VAL A 62 4.00 -5.43 21.84
CA VAL A 62 3.85 -5.48 23.31
C VAL A 62 5.21 -5.35 23.99
N ARG A 63 6.24 -6.06 23.51
CA ARG A 63 7.60 -6.01 24.07
C ARG A 63 8.19 -4.60 24.01
N GLU A 64 7.93 -3.88 22.92
CA GLU A 64 8.37 -2.50 22.71
C GLU A 64 7.52 -1.45 23.44
N LYS A 65 6.54 -1.89 24.24
CA LYS A 65 5.60 -1.02 24.99
C LYS A 65 4.76 -0.11 24.08
N PHE A 66 4.55 -0.50 22.83
CA PHE A 66 3.60 0.18 21.94
C PHE A 66 2.16 0.02 22.46
N MET A 67 1.87 -1.13 23.07
CA MET A 67 0.61 -1.41 23.78
C MET A 67 0.81 -2.37 24.94
N SER A 68 -0.19 -2.46 25.84
CA SER A 68 -0.21 -3.49 26.88
C SER A 68 -0.64 -4.85 26.30
N GLN A 69 -0.24 -5.93 26.96
CA GLN A 69 -0.67 -7.29 26.59
C GLN A 69 -2.19 -7.41 26.56
N GLN A 70 -2.88 -6.86 27.58
CA GLN A 70 -4.34 -6.90 27.67
C GLN A 70 -5.02 -6.20 26.48
N LEU A 71 -4.45 -5.09 26.01
CA LEU A 71 -4.96 -4.39 24.83
C LEU A 71 -4.72 -5.20 23.56
N ALA A 72 -3.53 -5.79 23.42
CA ALA A 72 -3.21 -6.68 22.30
C ALA A 72 -4.20 -7.85 22.20
N ASP A 73 -4.45 -8.56 23.30
CA ASP A 73 -5.37 -9.71 23.33
C ASP A 73 -6.78 -9.29 22.91
N THR A 74 -7.26 -8.17 23.45
CA THR A 74 -8.58 -7.61 23.11
C THR A 74 -8.66 -7.20 21.63
N LEU A 75 -7.61 -6.56 21.09
CA LEU A 75 -7.57 -6.14 19.69
C LEU A 75 -7.55 -7.34 18.75
N VAL A 76 -6.76 -8.37 19.05
CA VAL A 76 -6.69 -9.60 18.25
C VAL A 76 -8.05 -10.32 18.23
N GLU A 77 -8.69 -10.46 19.39
CA GLU A 77 -10.03 -11.07 19.47
C GLU A 77 -11.06 -10.28 18.64
N ARG A 78 -11.09 -8.95 18.78
CA ARG A 78 -12.01 -8.08 18.03
C ARG A 78 -11.74 -8.07 16.53
N PHE A 79 -10.48 -8.08 16.13
CA PHE A 79 -10.07 -8.08 14.73
C PHE A 79 -10.48 -9.39 14.02
N ARG A 80 -10.43 -10.52 14.72
CA ARG A 80 -10.84 -11.84 14.18
C ARG A 80 -12.35 -12.01 14.08
N THR A 81 -13.12 -11.37 14.96
CA THR A 81 -14.57 -11.63 15.11
C THR A 81 -15.46 -10.54 14.51
N GLY A 82 -14.91 -9.36 14.21
CA GLY A 82 -15.71 -8.22 13.79
C GLY A 82 -14.97 -7.24 12.90
N SER A 83 -15.72 -6.22 12.47
CA SER A 83 -15.15 -5.12 11.69
C SER A 83 -14.35 -4.19 12.61
N THR A 84 -13.12 -3.87 12.21
CA THR A 84 -12.22 -3.01 12.98
C THR A 84 -11.77 -1.82 12.13
N LEU A 85 -11.87 -0.61 12.67
CA LEU A 85 -11.36 0.61 12.07
C LEU A 85 -10.20 1.14 12.92
N ILE A 86 -9.02 1.27 12.31
CA ILE A 86 -7.83 1.82 12.97
C ILE A 86 -7.69 3.30 12.59
N CYS A 87 -7.82 4.18 13.57
CA CYS A 87 -7.75 5.63 13.42
C CYS A 87 -6.53 6.22 14.15
N GLY A 88 -6.05 7.37 13.69
CA GLY A 88 -4.90 8.06 14.27
C GLY A 88 -4.27 9.06 13.30
N GLY A 89 -3.42 9.94 13.81
CA GLY A 89 -2.67 10.95 13.06
C GLY A 89 -1.69 10.36 12.05
N ASN A 90 -1.14 11.22 11.19
CA ASN A 90 -0.15 10.81 10.22
C ASN A 90 1.11 10.34 10.94
N SER A 91 1.65 9.18 10.54
CA SER A 91 2.83 8.56 11.15
C SER A 91 2.65 7.98 12.57
N ASP A 92 1.41 7.81 13.06
CA ASP A 92 1.12 7.21 14.37
C ASP A 92 1.24 5.68 14.42
N GLY A 93 1.86 5.04 13.42
CA GLY A 93 2.08 3.58 13.42
C GLY A 93 0.86 2.73 13.02
N LYS A 94 -0.18 3.31 12.40
CA LYS A 94 -1.39 2.57 11.98
C LYS A 94 -1.10 1.40 11.04
N SER A 95 -0.33 1.64 9.98
CA SER A 95 0.02 0.60 9.01
C SER A 95 0.88 -0.49 9.68
N THR A 96 1.73 -0.12 10.64
CA THR A 96 2.51 -1.05 11.46
C THR A 96 1.61 -1.96 12.29
N LEU A 97 0.64 -1.39 13.00
CA LEU A 97 -0.33 -2.15 13.78
C LEU A 97 -1.20 -3.06 12.91
N LEU A 98 -1.69 -2.55 11.77
CA LEU A 98 -2.49 -3.35 10.84
C LEU A 98 -1.68 -4.51 10.26
N ASN A 99 -0.39 -4.28 9.99
CA ASN A 99 0.53 -5.33 9.54
C ASN A 99 0.71 -6.43 10.59
N ALA A 100 0.77 -6.08 11.87
CA ALA A 100 0.85 -7.06 12.96
C ALA A 100 -0.47 -7.82 13.16
N LEU A 101 -1.60 -7.11 13.18
CA LEU A 101 -2.93 -7.70 13.42
C LEU A 101 -3.33 -8.69 12.33
N LYS A 102 -3.06 -8.38 11.05
CA LYS A 102 -3.43 -9.29 9.96
C LYS A 102 -2.70 -10.64 10.03
N GLU A 103 -1.47 -10.69 10.54
CA GLU A 103 -0.75 -11.97 10.75
C GLU A 103 -1.35 -12.78 11.89
N THR A 104 -2.23 -12.20 12.71
CA THR A 104 -2.98 -12.96 13.71
C THR A 104 -4.22 -13.64 13.12
N LEU A 105 -4.58 -13.42 11.86
CA LEU A 105 -5.72 -14.12 11.27
C LEU A 105 -5.43 -15.63 11.15
N PRO A 106 -6.45 -16.49 11.32
CA PRO A 106 -6.28 -17.94 11.16
C PRO A 106 -5.76 -18.31 9.76
N GLU A 107 -4.82 -19.27 9.67
CA GLU A 107 -4.20 -19.68 8.39
C GLU A 107 -5.19 -20.33 7.39
N ASP A 108 -6.34 -20.80 7.88
CA ASP A 108 -7.41 -21.40 7.09
C ASP A 108 -8.40 -20.36 6.52
N MET A 109 -8.15 -19.07 6.73
CA MET A 109 -8.98 -17.97 6.26
C MET A 109 -8.40 -17.34 4.99
N ALA A 110 -9.17 -17.24 3.90
CA ALA A 110 -8.75 -16.46 2.74
C ALA A 110 -8.85 -14.94 3.01
N VAL A 111 -7.77 -14.20 2.76
CA VAL A 111 -7.69 -12.75 3.04
C VAL A 111 -7.39 -11.95 1.77
N MET A 112 -8.20 -10.93 1.49
CA MET A 112 -7.96 -9.97 0.40
C MET A 112 -7.59 -8.60 0.96
N VAL A 113 -6.44 -8.07 0.55
CA VAL A 113 -5.93 -6.75 0.94
C VAL A 113 -5.99 -5.82 -0.26
N ALA A 114 -6.83 -4.79 -0.20
CA ALA A 114 -6.88 -3.72 -1.20
C ALA A 114 -6.15 -2.47 -0.66
N GLN A 115 -5.08 -2.05 -1.33
CA GLN A 115 -4.23 -0.94 -0.90
C GLN A 115 -3.89 -0.01 -2.07
N GLN A 116 -3.65 1.27 -1.80
CA GLN A 116 -3.22 2.19 -2.87
C GLN A 116 -1.76 1.99 -3.29
N ALA A 117 -0.97 1.38 -2.42
CA ALA A 117 0.42 1.07 -2.67
C ALA A 117 0.90 0.03 -1.64
N ASP A 118 2.00 -0.66 -1.94
CA ASP A 118 2.50 -1.81 -1.16
C ASP A 118 3.07 -1.44 0.22
N GLU A 119 2.18 -1.24 1.20
CA GLU A 119 2.54 -0.99 2.61
C GLU A 119 2.26 -2.22 3.49
N LEU A 120 1.28 -3.03 3.10
CA LEU A 120 0.96 -4.29 3.75
C LEU A 120 1.54 -5.43 2.92
N THR A 121 2.22 -6.35 3.61
CA THR A 121 2.86 -7.56 3.09
C THR A 121 2.61 -8.69 4.07
N THR A 122 2.71 -9.96 3.68
CA THR A 122 2.56 -11.07 4.63
C THR A 122 3.90 -11.73 4.96
N LYS A 123 4.01 -12.32 6.16
CA LYS A 123 5.16 -13.13 6.55
C LYS A 123 4.87 -14.62 6.48
N HIS A 124 3.72 -15.04 7.02
CA HIS A 124 3.44 -16.44 7.28
C HIS A 124 2.08 -16.90 6.75
N HIS A 125 1.14 -15.97 6.53
CA HIS A 125 -0.22 -16.34 6.13
C HIS A 125 -0.25 -16.92 4.70
N PRO A 126 -0.71 -18.18 4.51
CA PRO A 126 -0.58 -18.87 3.22
C PRO A 126 -1.54 -18.37 2.15
N ASP A 127 -2.73 -17.88 2.53
CA ASP A 127 -3.80 -17.48 1.60
C ASP A 127 -4.19 -16.00 1.74
N MET A 128 -3.23 -15.11 1.42
CA MET A 128 -3.43 -13.65 1.43
C MET A 128 -3.10 -13.02 0.07
N ILE A 129 -4.08 -12.38 -0.55
CA ILE A 129 -3.96 -11.73 -1.86
C ILE A 129 -3.87 -10.21 -1.69
N PHE A 130 -2.90 -9.57 -2.35
CA PHE A 130 -2.69 -8.12 -2.33
C PHE A 130 -3.08 -7.48 -3.67
N TYR A 131 -3.93 -6.46 -3.62
CA TYR A 131 -4.40 -5.72 -4.79
C TYR A 131 -4.03 -4.24 -4.69
N ILE A 132 -3.29 -3.73 -5.68
CA ILE A 132 -3.00 -2.30 -5.80
C ILE A 132 -4.17 -1.62 -6.52
N LEU A 133 -4.81 -0.67 -5.83
CA LEU A 133 -5.85 0.17 -6.39
C LEU A 133 -5.26 1.15 -7.40
N CYS A 134 -5.17 0.73 -8.66
CA CYS A 134 -4.88 1.60 -9.78
C CYS A 134 -6.01 2.64 -9.91
N ARG A 135 -5.73 3.91 -9.60
CA ARG A 135 -6.61 5.01 -9.99
C ARG A 135 -6.63 5.11 -11.51
N ASN A 136 -7.70 4.61 -12.12
CA ASN A 136 -7.96 4.77 -13.54
C ASN A 136 -8.05 6.29 -13.84
N GLN A 137 -7.05 6.85 -14.50
CA GLN A 137 -6.98 8.28 -14.87
C GLN A 137 -7.91 8.65 -16.05
N ARG A 138 -8.91 7.83 -16.38
CA ARG A 138 -9.82 8.11 -17.48
C ARG A 138 -11.26 7.69 -17.14
N ASN A 139 -12.17 8.65 -17.27
CA ASN A 139 -13.56 8.40 -17.65
C ASN A 139 -13.60 7.42 -18.83
N GLN A 140 -13.82 6.13 -18.55
CA GLN A 140 -14.37 5.20 -19.52
C GLN A 140 -15.55 4.52 -18.85
N GLN A 141 -16.74 4.84 -19.35
CA GLN A 141 -17.94 4.06 -19.11
C GLN A 141 -17.59 2.58 -19.32
N LEU A 142 -17.85 1.76 -18.31
CA LEU A 142 -17.84 0.31 -18.42
C LEU A 142 -18.97 -0.11 -19.36
N ASN A 143 -18.72 -0.15 -20.67
CA ASN A 143 -19.56 -0.90 -21.59
C ASN A 143 -19.22 -2.38 -21.43
N MET A 144 -19.94 -3.06 -20.53
CA MET A 144 -19.97 -4.52 -20.50
C MET A 144 -20.84 -5.01 -21.66
N THR A 145 -20.23 -5.35 -22.78
CA THR A 145 -20.89 -6.22 -23.77
C THR A 145 -20.65 -7.67 -23.36
N TRP A 146 -21.70 -8.31 -22.86
CA TRP A 146 -21.78 -9.76 -22.75
C TRP A 146 -22.00 -10.34 -24.14
N ASN A 147 -21.04 -11.10 -24.66
CA ASN A 147 -21.31 -11.99 -25.79
C ASN A 147 -21.77 -13.34 -25.23
N SER A 148 -23.06 -13.62 -25.45
CA SER A 148 -23.66 -14.95 -25.45
C SER A 148 -23.22 -15.75 -26.67
#